data_AF-K7NMB9-F1
#
_entry.id   AF-K7NMB9-F1
#
_cell.length_a   1.000
_cell.length_b   1.000
_cell.length_c   1.000
_cell.angle_alpha   90.00
_cell.angle_beta   90.00
_cell.angle_gamma   90.00
#
_symmetry.space_group_name_H-M   'P 1'
#
loop_
_entity.id
_entity.type
_entity.pdbx_description
1 polymer ?
#
loop_
_entity_poly.entity_id
_entity_poly.type
_entity_poly.pdbx_seq_one_letter_code
_entity_poly.pdbx_strand_id
1 'polypeptide(L)'
;DKSSRSWNGNRVFISNDGPMEVAEAYLAQFQKDFSSFLTARAQEIVKGGCMFIYLSGRDTADPRHQGASGVIGDILEAAFNDILSQGLIEVEKLHSFNLPFFAPCAEELIAEFEKEGSFIIKRILFLSGVVEK
;
A
#
# COMPACT_ATOMS: atom_id res chain seq x y z
N ASP A 1 6.20 3.05 16.14
CA ASP A 1 6.72 2.90 17.52
C ASP A 1 8.09 2.24 17.45
N LYS A 2 9.13 2.81 18.08
CA LYS A 2 10.52 2.29 18.03
C LYS A 2 10.68 0.94 18.73
N SER A 3 9.79 0.59 19.66
CA SER A 3 9.78 -0.73 20.30
C SER A 3 9.05 -1.81 19.50
N SER A 4 8.35 -1.44 18.41
CA SER A 4 7.60 -2.40 17.61
C SER A 4 8.52 -3.22 16.70
N ARG A 5 8.18 -4.50 16.47
CA ARG A 5 8.81 -5.32 15.44
C ARG A 5 8.55 -4.78 14.02
N SER A 6 7.47 -4.03 13.84
CA SER A 6 7.13 -3.33 12.60
C SER A 6 7.70 -1.91 12.52
N TRP A 7 8.69 -1.57 13.34
CA TRP A 7 9.36 -0.27 13.25
C TRP A 7 10.24 -0.18 12.00
N ASN A 8 9.93 0.77 11.12
CA ASN A 8 10.59 0.92 9.83
C ASN A 8 11.56 2.12 9.77
N GLY A 9 12.12 2.58 10.89
CA GLY A 9 12.77 3.90 10.95
C GLY A 9 13.91 4.13 9.96
N ASN A 10 14.65 3.10 9.57
CA ASN A 10 15.78 3.26 8.64
C ASN A 10 15.35 3.34 7.16
N ARG A 11 14.06 3.22 6.88
CA ARG A 11 13.49 3.20 5.53
C ARG A 11 12.31 4.15 5.48
N VAL A 12 11.94 4.58 4.28
CA VAL A 12 10.75 5.44 4.08
C VAL A 12 9.51 4.65 3.68
N PHE A 13 9.68 3.38 3.28
CA PHE A 13 8.61 2.53 2.78
C PHE A 13 8.91 1.04 3.02
N ILE A 14 7.99 0.16 2.65
CA ILE A 14 8.20 -1.29 2.65
C ILE A 14 9.32 -1.62 1.64
N SER A 15 10.26 -2.47 2.05
CA SER A 15 11.37 -2.91 1.20
C SER A 15 11.38 -4.44 1.02
N ASN A 16 11.88 -4.90 -0.12
CA ASN A 16 11.98 -6.33 -0.47
C ASN A 16 12.83 -7.11 0.56
N ASP A 17 13.89 -6.48 1.10
CA ASP A 17 14.80 -7.06 2.10
C ASP A 17 14.40 -6.71 3.55
N GLY A 18 13.28 -6.01 3.72
CA GLY A 18 12.79 -5.56 5.01
C GLY A 18 12.12 -6.66 5.85
N PRO A 19 11.86 -6.38 7.14
CA PRO A 19 11.11 -7.28 8.01
C PRO A 19 9.69 -7.51 7.50
N MET A 20 9.21 -8.75 7.61
CA MET A 20 7.84 -9.09 7.20
C MET A 20 6.80 -8.33 8.04
N GLU A 21 7.09 -8.10 9.32
CA GLU A 21 6.22 -7.40 10.26
C GLU A 21 5.89 -5.97 9.82
N VAL A 22 6.80 -5.32 9.07
CA VAL A 22 6.52 -4.01 8.47
C VAL A 22 5.46 -4.16 7.38
N ALA A 23 5.65 -5.08 6.44
CA ALA A 23 4.70 -5.31 5.35
C ALA A 23 3.32 -5.76 5.86
N GLU A 24 3.28 -6.61 6.90
CA GLU A 24 2.05 -7.03 7.57
C GLU A 24 1.32 -5.87 8.24
N ALA A 25 2.04 -4.94 8.88
CA ALA A 25 1.43 -3.76 9.50
C ALA A 25 0.77 -2.84 8.44
N TYR A 26 1.40 -2.70 7.27
CA TYR A 26 0.83 -1.97 6.16
C TYR A 26 -0.38 -2.68 5.56
N LEU A 27 -0.33 -4.01 5.37
CA LEU A 27 -1.46 -4.80 4.90
C LEU A 27 -2.66 -4.65 5.86
N ALA A 28 -2.43 -4.75 7.17
CA ALA A 28 -3.49 -4.58 8.17
C ALA A 28 -4.14 -3.19 8.10
N GLN A 29 -3.34 -2.14 7.88
CA GLN A 29 -3.85 -0.78 7.70
C GLN A 29 -4.65 -0.64 6.40
N PHE A 30 -4.16 -1.19 5.29
CA PHE A 30 -4.90 -1.26 4.02
C PHE A 30 -6.24 -1.96 4.18
N GLN A 31 -6.29 -3.13 4.82
CA GLN A 31 -7.53 -3.89 5.05
C GLN A 31 -8.53 -3.07 5.86
N LYS A 32 -8.07 -2.41 6.93
CA LYS A 32 -8.92 -1.53 7.75
C LYS A 32 -9.51 -0.38 6.92
N ASP A 33 -8.67 0.32 6.17
CA ASP A 33 -9.08 1.50 5.40
C ASP A 33 -9.98 1.13 4.22
N PHE A 34 -9.63 0.06 3.50
CA PHE A 34 -10.38 -0.40 2.35
C PHE A 34 -11.74 -1.00 2.76
N SER A 35 -11.79 -1.77 3.85
CA SER A 35 -13.06 -2.23 4.43
C SER A 35 -13.95 -1.05 4.80
N SER A 36 -13.39 -0.02 5.45
CA SER A 36 -14.15 1.20 5.80
C SER A 36 -14.67 1.93 4.56
N PHE A 37 -13.86 2.01 3.49
CA PHE A 37 -14.27 2.56 2.21
C PHE A 37 -15.43 1.77 1.59
N LEU A 38 -15.34 0.45 1.54
CA LEU A 38 -16.40 -0.41 0.99
C LEU A 38 -17.69 -0.25 1.80
N THR A 39 -17.64 -0.31 3.13
CA THR A 39 -18.81 -0.12 3.99
C THR A 39 -19.48 1.24 3.77
N ALA A 40 -18.70 2.33 3.64
CA ALA A 40 -19.25 3.64 3.33
C ALA A 40 -19.94 3.65 1.95
N ARG A 41 -19.29 3.09 0.93
CA ARG A 41 -19.85 3.01 -0.43
C ARG A 41 -21.10 2.16 -0.50
N ALA A 42 -21.23 1.12 0.31
CA ALA A 42 -22.42 0.27 0.37
C ALA A 42 -23.66 1.05 0.83
N GLN A 43 -23.48 2.05 1.71
CA GLN A 43 -24.57 2.89 2.21
C GLN A 43 -24.97 4.00 1.23
N GLU A 44 -24.01 4.50 0.46
CA GLU A 44 -24.19 5.64 -0.43
C GLU A 44 -24.66 5.24 -1.84
N ILE A 45 -24.22 4.08 -2.33
CA ILE A 45 -24.54 3.61 -3.67
C ILE A 45 -25.96 3.05 -3.69
N VAL A 46 -26.78 3.53 -4.61
CA VAL A 46 -28.15 3.05 -4.82
C VAL A 46 -28.16 1.56 -5.19
N LYS A 47 -29.25 0.86 -4.84
CA LYS A 47 -29.43 -0.56 -5.20
C LYS A 47 -29.26 -0.77 -6.71
N GLY A 48 -28.34 -1.67 -7.09
CA GLY A 48 -28.01 -1.96 -8.49
C GLY A 48 -27.02 -0.98 -9.13
N GLY A 49 -26.53 0.01 -8.38
CA GLY A 49 -25.44 0.89 -8.82
C GLY A 49 -24.11 0.14 -8.97
N CYS A 50 -23.21 0.73 -9.73
CA CYS A 50 -21.88 0.18 -10.02
C CYS A 50 -20.79 1.08 -9.45
N MET A 51 -19.68 0.46 -9.04
CA MET A 51 -18.46 1.15 -8.64
C MET A 51 -17.31 0.68 -9.53
N PHE A 52 -16.47 1.62 -9.98
CA PHE A 52 -15.22 1.34 -10.66
C PHE A 52 -14.08 1.80 -9.76
N ILE A 53 -13.09 0.93 -9.56
CA ILE A 53 -11.90 1.22 -8.75
C ILE A 53 -10.67 1.01 -9.63
N TYR A 54 -9.79 2.01 -9.65
CA TYR A 54 -8.46 1.93 -10.24
C TYR A 54 -7.44 2.29 -9.18
N LEU A 55 -6.52 1.37 -8.89
CA LEU A 55 -5.48 1.53 -7.88
C LEU A 55 -4.20 0.82 -8.33
N SER A 56 -3.06 1.31 -7.85
CA SER A 56 -1.78 0.62 -8.02
C SER A 56 -1.78 -0.65 -7.18
N GLY A 57 -1.43 -1.77 -7.80
CA GLY A 57 -1.33 -3.08 -7.15
C GLY A 57 -0.01 -3.77 -7.49
N ARG A 58 0.08 -5.04 -7.10
CA ARG A 58 1.21 -5.93 -7.41
C ARG A 58 0.73 -7.29 -7.89
N ASP A 59 1.60 -7.97 -8.63
CA ASP A 59 1.37 -9.31 -9.19
C ASP A 59 1.99 -10.44 -8.33
N THR A 60 2.73 -10.09 -7.29
CA THR A 60 3.33 -11.06 -6.35
C THR A 60 2.52 -11.19 -5.08
N ALA A 61 2.54 -12.38 -4.48
CA ALA A 61 1.93 -12.64 -3.18
C ALA A 61 2.75 -12.11 -1.99
N ASP A 62 4.08 -11.91 -2.15
CA ASP A 62 4.91 -11.35 -1.08
C ASP A 62 4.59 -9.86 -0.88
N PRO A 63 4.07 -9.44 0.29
CA PRO A 63 3.71 -8.06 0.53
C PRO A 63 4.92 -7.14 0.67
N ARG A 64 6.14 -7.68 0.77
CA ARG A 64 7.37 -6.86 0.70
C ARG A 64 7.65 -6.36 -0.71
N HIS A 65 7.15 -7.07 -1.73
CA HIS A 65 7.33 -6.68 -3.12
C HIS A 65 6.20 -5.78 -3.61
N GLN A 66 6.31 -4.48 -3.36
CA GLN A 66 5.28 -3.48 -3.66
C GLN A 66 5.16 -3.08 -5.14
N GLY A 67 5.65 -3.91 -6.07
CA GLY A 67 5.65 -3.65 -7.51
C GLY A 67 6.29 -2.31 -7.87
N ALA A 68 5.66 -1.56 -8.79
CA ALA A 68 6.12 -0.22 -9.18
C ALA A 68 6.15 0.79 -8.01
N SER A 69 5.34 0.58 -6.97
CA SER A 69 5.32 1.45 -5.79
C SER A 69 6.57 1.28 -4.93
N GLY A 70 7.21 0.10 -4.96
CA GLY A 70 8.51 -0.12 -4.32
C GLY A 70 9.59 0.81 -4.88
N VAL A 71 9.61 1.01 -6.20
CA VAL A 71 10.56 1.91 -6.88
C VAL A 71 10.39 3.36 -6.41
N ILE A 72 9.15 3.81 -6.19
CA ILE A 72 8.87 5.14 -5.62
C ILE A 72 9.46 5.25 -4.21
N GLY A 73 9.30 4.19 -3.40
CA GLY A 73 9.92 4.08 -2.08
C GLY A 73 11.44 4.21 -2.13
N ASP A 74 12.10 3.48 -3.03
CA ASP A 74 13.56 3.50 -3.19
C ASP A 74 14.07 4.90 -3.60
N ILE A 75 13.38 5.56 -4.54
CA ILE A 75 13.73 6.92 -4.98
C ILE A 75 13.56 7.93 -3.83
N LEU A 76 12.46 7.85 -3.09
CA LEU A 76 12.22 8.71 -1.93
C LEU A 76 13.29 8.47 -0.86
N GLU A 77 13.65 7.22 -0.60
CA GLU A 77 14.67 6.88 0.38
C GLU A 77 16.03 7.48 0.02
N ALA A 78 16.43 7.35 -1.25
CA ALA A 78 17.65 7.97 -1.75
C ALA A 78 17.63 9.49 -1.55
N ALA A 79 16.53 10.15 -1.91
CA ALA A 79 16.38 11.59 -1.72
C ALA A 79 16.45 12.01 -0.23
N PHE A 80 15.83 11.22 0.66
CA PHE A 80 15.91 11.44 2.10
C PHE A 80 17.34 11.28 2.63
N ASN A 81 18.09 10.29 2.15
CA ASN A 81 19.48 10.09 2.52
C ASN A 81 20.38 11.24 2.02
N ASP A 82 20.12 11.76 0.81
CA ASP A 82 20.86 12.89 0.27
C ASP A 82 20.67 14.15 1.12
N ILE A 83 19.44 14.49 1.51
CA ILE A 83 19.18 15.66 2.37
C ILE A 83 19.68 15.47 3.80
N LEU A 84 19.69 14.24 4.31
CA LEU A 84 20.28 13.89 5.60
C LEU A 84 21.81 14.07 5.57
N SER A 85 22.48 13.61 4.51
CA SER A 85 23.93 13.76 4.33
C SER A 85 24.38 15.22 4.23
N GLN A 86 23.50 16.10 3.73
CA GLN A 86 23.70 17.54 3.67
C GLN A 86 23.40 18.24 5.00
N GLY A 87 22.92 17.52 6.02
CA GLY A 87 22.56 18.09 7.32
C GLY A 87 21.31 18.97 7.29
N LEU A 88 20.47 18.85 6.26
CA LEU A 88 19.25 19.65 6.11
C LEU A 88 18.11 19.15 6.99
N ILE A 89 18.18 17.90 7.43
CA ILE A 89 17.23 17.27 8.34
C ILE A 89 17.95 16.48 9.43
N GLU A 90 17.29 16.31 10.57
CA GLU A 90 17.69 15.39 11.62
C GLU A 90 17.32 13.95 11.24
N VAL A 91 18.13 12.97 11.66
CA VAL A 91 17.87 11.54 11.38
C VAL A 91 16.53 11.09 11.96
N GLU A 92 16.07 11.71 13.04
CA GLU A 92 14.77 11.49 13.65
C GLU A 92 13.61 11.76 12.70
N LYS A 93 13.76 12.69 11.73
CA LYS A 93 12.74 12.96 10.71
C LYS A 93 12.59 11.78 9.77
N LEU A 94 13.70 11.22 9.28
CA LEU A 94 13.71 9.97 8.51
C LEU A 94 13.10 8.83 9.33
N HIS A 95 13.56 8.63 10.56
CA HIS A 95 13.09 7.58 11.48
C HIS A 95 11.58 7.62 11.78
N SER A 96 10.96 8.78 11.64
CA SER A 96 9.53 8.98 11.88
C SER A 96 8.67 8.87 10.62
N PHE A 97 9.28 8.91 9.44
CA PHE A 97 8.57 8.97 8.17
C PHE A 97 8.27 7.58 7.62
N ASN A 98 7.06 7.39 7.11
CA ASN A 98 6.63 6.20 6.40
C ASN A 98 5.61 6.62 5.35
N LEU A 99 5.79 6.22 4.10
CA LEU A 99 4.86 6.51 3.01
C LEU A 99 3.53 5.77 3.26
N PRO A 100 2.38 6.45 3.44
CA PRO A 100 1.13 5.80 3.85
C PRO A 100 0.40 5.19 2.65
N PHE A 101 1.03 4.20 2.02
CA PHE A 101 0.54 3.58 0.79
C PHE A 101 0.74 2.06 0.86
N PHE A 102 -0.13 1.27 0.23
CA PHE A 102 0.08 -0.17 0.08
C PHE A 102 -0.47 -0.61 -1.29
N ALA A 103 0.33 -1.37 -2.03
CA ALA A 103 -0.07 -2.02 -3.26
C ALA A 103 -0.58 -3.43 -2.95
N PRO A 104 -1.90 -3.69 -2.98
CA PRO A 104 -2.44 -5.03 -2.78
C PRO A 104 -2.24 -5.92 -4.02
N CYS A 105 -2.22 -7.24 -3.83
CA CYS A 105 -2.51 -8.17 -4.92
C CYS A 105 -4.02 -8.41 -5.06
N ALA A 106 -4.42 -9.18 -6.08
CA ALA A 106 -5.81 -9.48 -6.34
C ALA A 106 -6.41 -10.31 -5.22
N GLU A 107 -5.67 -11.27 -4.67
CA GLU A 107 -6.16 -12.15 -3.61
C GLU A 107 -6.54 -11.34 -2.36
N GLU A 108 -5.71 -10.37 -1.97
CA GLU A 108 -6.00 -9.47 -0.84
C GLU A 108 -7.18 -8.54 -1.13
N LEU A 109 -7.27 -8.02 -2.36
CA LEU A 109 -8.38 -7.16 -2.77
C LEU A 109 -9.71 -7.92 -2.76
N ILE A 110 -9.72 -9.13 -3.34
CA ILE A 110 -10.88 -10.02 -3.39
C ILE A 110 -11.32 -10.38 -1.97
N ALA A 111 -10.38 -10.74 -1.10
CA ALA A 111 -10.67 -11.10 0.28
C ALA A 111 -11.41 -9.98 1.04
N GLU A 112 -11.03 -8.72 0.83
CA GLU A 112 -11.73 -7.59 1.49
C GLU A 112 -13.13 -7.34 0.91
N PHE A 113 -13.34 -7.55 -0.39
CA PHE A 113 -14.69 -7.52 -0.97
C PHE A 113 -15.59 -8.64 -0.43
N GLU A 114 -15.07 -9.87 -0.34
CA GLU A 114 -15.79 -11.03 0.19
C GLU A 114 -16.13 -10.87 1.67
N LYS A 115 -15.20 -10.30 2.44
CA LYS A 115 -15.36 -10.01 3.87
C LYS A 115 -16.40 -8.92 4.14
N GLU A 116 -16.47 -7.87 3.31
CA GLU A 116 -17.47 -6.80 3.47
C GLU A 116 -18.86 -7.24 2.96
N GLY A 117 -18.93 -7.89 1.81
CA GLY A 117 -20.12 -8.63 1.34
C GLY A 117 -21.25 -7.82 0.69
N SER A 118 -21.16 -6.48 0.60
CA SER A 118 -22.20 -5.65 -0.04
C SER A 118 -22.07 -5.57 -1.56
N PHE A 119 -20.90 -5.92 -2.10
CA PHE A 119 -20.59 -5.81 -3.53
C PHE A 119 -20.35 -7.16 -4.20
N ILE A 120 -20.74 -7.25 -5.47
CA ILE A 120 -20.41 -8.39 -6.34
C ILE A 120 -19.33 -7.95 -7.31
N ILE A 121 -18.17 -8.62 -7.26
CA ILE A 121 -17.08 -8.38 -8.19
C ILE A 121 -17.51 -8.84 -9.59
N LYS A 122 -17.62 -7.89 -10.53
CA LYS A 122 -17.94 -8.21 -11.94
C LYS A 122 -16.70 -8.54 -12.77
N ARG A 123 -15.60 -7.85 -12.50
CA ARG A 123 -14.34 -8.00 -13.24
C ARG A 123 -13.19 -7.42 -12.44
N ILE A 124 -12.06 -8.12 -12.42
CA ILE A 124 -10.76 -7.61 -11.98
C ILE A 124 -9.80 -7.76 -13.14
N LEU A 125 -9.01 -6.73 -13.39
CA LEU A 125 -7.98 -6.72 -14.41
C LEU A 125 -6.69 -6.18 -13.82
N PHE A 126 -5.60 -6.87 -14.10
CA PHE A 126 -4.26 -6.31 -13.93
C PHE A 126 -3.84 -5.63 -15.23
N LEU A 127 -3.47 -4.37 -15.11
CA LEU A 127 -2.91 -3.60 -16.21
C LEU A 127 -1.40 -3.49 -15.95
N SER A 128 -0.60 -4.23 -16.71
CA SER A 128 0.85 -4.10 -16.71
C SER A 128 1.29 -3.27 -17.91
N GLY A 129 2.02 -2.19 -17.64
CA GLY A 129 2.51 -1.25 -18.65
C GLY A 129 1.44 -0.30 -19.19
N VAL A 130 1.79 0.99 -19.30
CA VAL A 130 1.17 1.82 -20.34
C VAL A 130 1.63 1.19 -21.65
N VAL A 131 0.73 0.50 -22.35
CA VAL A 131 0.98 0.19 -23.76
C VAL A 131 1.03 1.55 -24.45
N GLU A 132 2.24 2.09 -24.64
CA GLU A 132 2.45 3.15 -25.60
C GLU A 132 1.89 2.64 -26.93
N LYS A 133 0.86 3.33 -27.41
CA LYS A 133 0.33 3.11 -28.76
C LYS A 133 1.25 3.75 -29.79
#